data_AF-A0A2W6YRG0-F1
#
_entry.id   AF-A0A2W6YRG0-F1
#
_cell.length_a   1.000
_cell.length_b   1.000
_cell.length_c   1.000
_cell.angle_alpha   90.00
_cell.angle_beta   90.00
_cell.angle_gamma   90.00
#
_symmetry.space_group_name_H-M   'P 1'
#
loop_
_entity.id
_entity.type
_entity.pdbx_description
1 polymer ?
#
loop_
_entity_poly.entity_id
_entity_poly.type
_entity_poly.pdbx_seq_one_letter_code
_entity_poly.pdbx_strand_id
1 'polypeptide(L)'
;MVFTNHDSPTTESGNWTAERVVALAPDPASAKNGKGLAILNKWSNLGKEHQIIWGECKGSGKDPYRTQVDLSEPAFRCSCPSRKFPCKHGLGLLFLMVSQPTVLTNGTPPDWVADWISSRAKREEKQNQKLSEPKKAVDRETQAKRANARLSKVKAGVQDLQVWLYDLIRQGLTSVSTESYKFWEQPAARMVDAQAPSLARQLRDIPSVIASGTGWQELLLHRLGKLHLLLEGFQRLDDLPMGIQADIRTQIGWTQNQTELTESVTEKGSNYLVQDVWLVMGQQVETEERLRVSRTWLWGKSSDRYALYLQFAHGTQPFEHNFMLGNYLEAELIFFESAYPLRAIITNRQTSPSSGSTADGIGYETIDLAIASYSSALVKNPWLERFPLTLQQVIPLHQEGKWFIRDRDANLLPISSRFERGWTLLALSGGHPITIFGEWNGHDFYPLSIWVGEKFYVA
;
A
#
# COMPACT_ATOMS: atom_id res chain seq x y z
N MET A 1 -12.94 34.01 51.37
CA MET A 1 -11.52 33.71 51.18
C MET A 1 -11.35 32.22 51.47
N VAL A 2 -10.99 31.45 50.45
CA VAL A 2 -10.21 30.19 50.43
C VAL A 2 -10.64 29.40 49.20
N PHE A 3 -9.63 28.97 48.46
CA PHE A 3 -9.58 28.71 47.04
C PHE A 3 -10.04 27.29 46.67
N THR A 4 -10.63 27.19 45.47
CA THR A 4 -10.88 25.99 44.69
C THR A 4 -9.56 25.39 44.18
N ASN A 5 -9.32 24.09 44.40
CA ASN A 5 -8.35 23.33 43.60
C ASN A 5 -9.11 22.35 42.69
N HIS A 6 -9.10 22.66 41.40
CA HIS A 6 -9.31 21.72 40.31
C HIS A 6 -7.97 21.04 40.03
N ASP A 7 -7.85 19.76 40.36
CA ASP A 7 -6.81 18.90 39.78
C ASP A 7 -7.39 18.26 38.51
N SER A 8 -7.05 18.87 37.37
CA SER A 8 -7.20 18.26 36.05
C SER A 8 -6.18 17.12 35.91
N PRO A 9 -6.56 15.92 35.44
CA PRO A 9 -5.60 14.87 35.17
C PRO A 9 -4.71 15.29 33.98
N THR A 10 -3.40 15.30 34.21
CA THR A 10 -2.39 15.44 33.17
C THR A 10 -2.56 14.32 32.15
N THR A 11 -2.76 14.71 30.89
CA THR A 11 -2.72 13.84 29.72
C THR A 11 -1.35 13.16 29.61
N GLU A 12 -1.24 11.96 30.16
CA GLU A 12 -0.09 11.08 29.95
C GLU A 12 -0.02 10.68 28.47
N SER A 13 1.17 10.86 27.90
CA SER A 13 1.61 10.38 26.60
C SER A 13 1.13 8.94 26.32
N GLY A 14 0.27 8.78 25.30
CA GLY A 14 -0.30 7.48 24.92
C GLY A 14 0.75 6.38 24.71
N ASN A 15 0.54 5.25 25.38
CA ASN A 15 1.26 3.96 25.34
C ASN A 15 2.32 3.75 24.24
N TRP A 16 3.55 4.23 24.47
CA TRP A 16 4.74 3.87 23.68
C TRP A 16 5.52 2.76 24.39
N THR A 17 5.70 1.60 23.74
CA THR A 17 6.47 0.46 24.28
C THR A 17 7.68 0.13 23.40
N ALA A 18 8.64 -0.63 23.94
CA ALA A 18 9.84 -1.00 23.19
C ALA A 18 9.49 -1.88 21.98
N GLU A 19 8.47 -2.74 22.12
CA GLU A 19 7.91 -3.56 21.04
C GLU A 19 7.34 -2.67 19.93
N ARG A 20 6.62 -1.60 20.29
CA ARG A 20 6.06 -0.63 19.33
C ARG A 20 7.15 0.08 18.54
N VAL A 21 8.28 0.43 19.18
CA VAL A 21 9.43 1.04 18.49
C VAL A 21 10.11 0.02 17.56
N VAL A 22 10.16 -1.27 17.92
CA VAL A 22 10.68 -2.33 17.03
C VAL A 22 9.80 -2.50 15.79
N ALA A 23 8.47 -2.48 15.94
CA ALA A 23 7.54 -2.62 14.82
C ALA A 23 7.65 -1.50 13.77
N LEU A 24 8.15 -0.32 14.16
CA LEU A 24 8.43 0.79 13.25
C LEU A 24 9.74 0.65 12.48
N ALA A 25 10.61 -0.29 12.87
CA ALA A 25 11.92 -0.40 12.23
C ALA A 25 11.81 -0.99 10.82
N PRO A 26 12.51 -0.42 9.82
CA PRO A 26 12.44 -0.91 8.44
C PRO A 26 13.09 -2.29 8.28
N ASP A 27 13.93 -2.71 9.23
CA ASP A 27 14.52 -4.04 9.31
C ASP A 27 15.07 -4.32 10.73
N PRO A 28 15.37 -5.60 11.08
CA PRO A 28 15.90 -5.95 12.40
C PRO A 28 17.25 -5.31 12.74
N ALA A 29 18.11 -5.05 11.75
CA ALA A 29 19.41 -4.42 11.98
C ALA A 29 19.25 -2.94 12.36
N SER A 30 18.31 -2.24 11.74
CA SER A 30 17.89 -0.88 12.09
C SER A 30 17.34 -0.82 13.51
N ALA A 31 16.49 -1.78 13.91
CA ALA A 31 15.99 -1.90 15.28
C ALA A 31 17.12 -2.09 16.30
N LYS A 32 18.02 -3.04 16.05
CA LYS A 32 19.19 -3.32 16.91
C LYS A 32 20.10 -2.09 17.05
N ASN A 33 20.42 -1.44 15.93
CA ASN A 33 21.26 -0.25 15.91
C ASN A 33 20.60 0.94 16.62
N GLY A 34 19.28 1.08 16.49
CA GLY A 34 18.50 2.08 17.22
C GLY A 34 18.54 1.85 18.72
N LYS A 35 18.33 0.60 19.19
CA LYS A 35 18.48 0.25 20.62
C LYS A 35 19.86 0.61 21.16
N GLY A 36 20.92 0.37 20.38
CA GLY A 36 22.30 0.75 20.75
C GLY A 36 22.56 2.26 20.86
N LEU A 37 21.63 3.10 20.37
CA LEU A 37 21.67 4.55 20.51
C LEU A 37 20.82 5.07 21.67
N ALA A 38 20.04 4.23 22.36
CA ALA A 38 19.23 4.64 23.51
C ALA A 38 20.07 4.84 24.80
N ILE A 39 21.13 5.64 24.70
CA ILE A 39 22.08 5.93 25.78
C ILE A 39 22.23 7.43 25.88
N LEU A 40 21.88 8.02 27.03
CA LEU A 40 21.81 9.47 27.25
C LEU A 40 23.07 10.23 26.80
N ASN A 41 24.26 9.70 27.06
CA ASN A 41 25.54 10.36 26.73
C ASN A 41 25.81 10.57 25.22
N LYS A 42 25.07 9.85 24.36
CA LYS A 42 25.12 9.99 22.90
C LYS A 42 24.24 11.13 22.40
N TRP A 43 23.41 11.69 23.26
CA TRP A 43 22.43 12.70 22.89
C TRP A 43 22.73 14.04 23.58
N SER A 44 22.46 15.11 22.87
CA SER A 44 22.42 16.48 23.37
C SER A 44 21.14 17.17 22.90
N ASN A 45 20.83 18.33 23.49
CA ASN A 45 19.70 19.17 23.09
C ASN A 45 18.37 18.37 22.98
N LEU A 46 18.13 17.50 23.96
CA LEU A 46 16.92 16.69 24.04
C LEU A 46 15.77 17.54 24.54
N GLY A 47 14.60 17.35 23.96
CA GLY A 47 13.40 18.02 24.45
C GLY A 47 12.14 17.46 23.83
N LYS A 48 11.01 17.88 24.40
CA LYS A 48 9.69 17.59 23.88
C LYS A 48 8.81 18.83 23.94
N GLU A 49 7.85 18.91 23.04
CA GLU A 49 6.77 19.88 23.05
C GLU A 49 5.54 19.19 22.46
N HIS A 50 4.47 19.07 23.25
CA HIS A 50 3.29 18.29 22.90
C HIS A 50 3.66 16.86 22.45
N GLN A 51 3.38 16.50 21.19
CA GLN A 51 3.71 15.19 20.61
C GLN A 51 5.02 15.21 19.81
N ILE A 52 5.77 16.30 19.78
CA ILE A 52 7.04 16.37 19.07
C ILE A 52 8.18 16.15 20.05
N ILE A 53 9.06 15.20 19.75
CA ILE A 53 10.31 14.97 20.47
C ILE A 53 11.50 15.22 19.55
N TRP A 54 12.60 15.70 20.11
CA TRP A 54 13.81 15.97 19.35
C TRP A 54 15.07 15.67 20.15
N GLY A 55 16.17 15.54 19.42
CA GLY A 55 17.49 15.37 19.99
C GLY A 55 18.59 15.42 18.95
N GLU A 56 19.79 15.72 19.41
CA GLU A 56 21.02 15.73 18.62
C GLU A 56 21.86 14.50 18.98
N CYS A 57 21.94 13.53 18.07
CA CYS A 57 22.70 12.31 18.28
C CYS A 57 24.14 12.48 17.79
N LYS A 58 25.13 12.22 18.66
CA LYS A 58 26.54 12.15 18.27
C LYS A 58 26.75 11.06 17.21
N GLY A 59 27.30 11.46 16.08
CA GLY A 59 27.54 10.61 14.92
C GLY A 59 29.01 10.52 14.56
N SER A 60 29.30 9.93 13.40
CA SER A 60 30.66 9.86 12.83
C SER A 60 31.11 11.14 12.14
N GLY A 61 30.24 12.15 12.03
CA GLY A 61 30.54 13.46 11.45
C GLY A 61 30.96 14.49 12.50
N LYS A 62 31.36 15.68 12.03
CA LYS A 62 31.73 16.81 12.87
C LYS A 62 30.54 17.36 13.67
N ASP A 63 29.36 17.37 13.06
CA ASP A 63 28.13 17.88 13.68
C ASP A 63 27.20 16.73 14.10
N PRO A 64 26.53 16.82 15.26
CA PRO A 64 25.51 15.87 15.67
C PRO A 64 24.34 15.77 14.67
N TYR A 65 23.76 14.57 14.55
CA TYR A 65 22.58 14.37 13.73
C TYR A 65 21.33 14.85 14.46
N ARG A 66 20.73 15.93 13.94
CA ARG A 66 19.45 16.47 14.38
C ARG A 66 18.35 15.49 14.03
N THR A 67 17.61 15.04 15.03
CA THR A 67 16.57 14.02 14.91
C THR A 67 15.29 14.55 15.53
N GLN A 68 14.18 14.42 14.81
CA GLN A 68 12.84 14.80 15.22
C GLN A 68 11.89 13.63 15.01
N VAL A 69 10.98 13.43 15.95
CA VAL A 69 9.88 12.49 15.82
C VAL A 69 8.59 13.16 16.26
N ASP A 70 7.56 13.03 15.44
CA ASP A 70 6.20 13.36 15.80
C ASP A 70 5.50 12.09 16.28
N LEU A 71 4.95 12.10 17.49
CA LEU A 71 4.35 10.94 18.14
C LEU A 71 2.87 10.75 17.79
N SER A 72 2.20 11.77 17.24
CA SER A 72 0.79 11.72 16.84
C SER A 72 0.60 10.85 15.59
N GLU A 73 1.45 11.10 14.59
CA GLU A 73 1.71 10.26 13.44
C GLU A 73 3.22 10.07 13.37
N PRO A 74 3.80 8.88 13.66
CA PRO A 74 5.23 8.66 13.67
C PRO A 74 5.86 9.08 12.34
N ALA A 75 6.31 10.33 12.31
CA ALA A 75 6.94 10.99 11.20
C ALA A 75 8.33 11.37 11.68
N PHE A 76 9.30 11.02 10.85
CA PHE A 76 10.69 11.05 11.23
C PHE A 76 11.41 12.03 10.35
N ARG A 77 12.19 12.90 10.99
CA ARG A 77 13.22 13.66 10.30
C ARG A 77 14.55 13.43 11.00
N CYS A 78 15.57 13.22 10.20
CA CYS A 78 16.93 13.11 10.71
C CYS A 78 17.88 13.69 9.66
N SER A 79 18.90 14.42 10.09
CA SER A 79 19.93 14.97 9.17
C SER A 79 20.98 13.94 8.72
N CYS A 80 20.85 12.66 9.13
CA CYS A 80 21.82 11.62 8.77
C CYS A 80 21.67 11.15 7.30
N PRO A 81 22.74 10.64 6.66
CA PRO A 81 22.72 10.21 5.26
C PRO A 81 22.03 8.85 5.01
N SER A 82 21.35 8.28 6.02
CA SER A 82 20.67 6.99 5.93
C SER A 82 19.53 7.04 4.90
N ARG A 83 19.42 5.99 4.08
CA ARG A 83 18.28 5.78 3.17
C ARG A 83 17.14 4.96 3.79
N LYS A 84 17.34 4.43 5.00
CA LYS A 84 16.36 3.68 5.77
C LYS A 84 15.57 4.63 6.69
N PHE A 85 14.25 4.56 6.65
CA PHE A 85 13.33 5.40 7.41
C PHE A 85 12.25 4.55 8.09
N PRO A 86 12.06 4.65 9.41
CA PRO A 86 12.87 5.39 10.39
C PRO A 86 14.34 4.94 10.40
N CYS A 87 15.27 5.88 10.49
CA CYS A 87 16.69 5.55 10.60
C CYS A 87 17.03 5.11 12.03
N LYS A 88 18.23 4.56 12.24
CA LYS A 88 18.70 4.19 13.60
C LYS A 88 18.62 5.33 14.62
N HIS A 89 18.79 6.59 14.21
CA HIS A 89 18.68 7.74 15.13
C HIS A 89 17.23 8.01 15.53
N GLY A 90 16.29 7.98 14.57
CA GLY A 90 14.86 8.11 14.87
C GLY A 90 14.36 7.01 15.81
N LEU A 91 14.76 5.76 15.54
CA LEU A 91 14.48 4.62 16.43
C LEU A 91 15.17 4.79 17.79
N GLY A 92 16.43 5.26 17.82
CA GLY A 92 17.18 5.50 19.05
C GLY A 92 16.54 6.56 19.94
N LEU A 93 15.99 7.63 19.37
CA LEU A 93 15.27 8.67 20.11
C LEU A 93 13.98 8.11 20.73
N LEU A 94 13.23 7.29 19.98
CA LEU A 94 12.05 6.60 20.50
C LEU A 94 12.40 5.58 21.60
N PHE A 95 13.44 4.76 21.42
CA PHE A 95 13.89 3.84 22.46
C PHE A 95 14.38 4.59 23.71
N LEU A 96 15.03 5.74 23.54
CA LEU A 96 15.44 6.58 24.67
C LEU A 96 14.23 7.13 25.41
N MET A 97 13.21 7.62 24.70
CA MET A 97 11.94 8.05 25.29
C MET A 97 11.27 6.95 26.09
N VAL A 98 11.15 5.74 25.52
CA VAL A 98 10.46 4.63 26.18
C VAL A 98 11.24 4.12 27.39
N SER A 99 12.57 4.03 27.30
CA SER A 99 13.40 3.50 28.38
C SER A 99 13.67 4.52 29.49
N GLN A 100 13.72 5.83 29.16
CA GLN A 100 14.04 6.91 30.09
C GLN A 100 13.16 8.16 29.80
N PRO A 101 11.83 8.12 30.08
CA PRO A 101 10.90 9.20 29.71
C PRO A 101 11.25 10.56 30.32
N THR A 102 11.89 10.57 31.49
CA THR A 102 12.26 11.78 32.26
C THR A 102 13.38 12.60 31.61
N VAL A 103 14.12 12.00 30.67
CA VAL A 103 15.19 12.68 29.93
C VAL A 103 14.64 13.71 28.93
N LEU A 104 13.41 13.53 28.46
CA LEU A 104 12.75 14.47 27.55
C LEU A 104 11.94 15.49 28.35
N THR A 105 12.55 16.65 28.58
CA THR A 105 11.92 17.78 29.27
C THR A 105 11.11 18.62 28.30
N ASN A 106 9.98 19.15 28.77
CA ASN A 106 9.23 20.16 28.03
C ASN A 106 10.13 21.38 27.78
N GLY A 107 10.20 21.86 26.54
CA GLY A 107 11.03 23.02 26.21
C GLY A 107 10.59 23.68 24.91
N THR A 108 11.16 24.84 24.63
CA THR A 108 10.93 25.54 23.36
C THR A 108 11.62 24.78 22.23
N PRO A 109 10.92 24.48 21.11
CA PRO A 109 11.52 23.78 19.99
C PRO A 109 12.65 24.63 19.39
N PRO A 110 13.83 24.06 19.12
CA PRO A 110 14.86 24.73 18.35
C PRO A 110 14.37 25.12 16.95
N ASP A 111 14.98 26.12 16.30
CA ASP A 111 14.59 26.61 14.98
C ASP A 111 14.39 25.50 13.95
N TRP A 112 15.29 24.50 13.93
CA TRP A 112 15.22 23.37 13.00
C TRP A 112 14.08 22.38 13.27
N VAL A 113 13.49 22.41 14.47
CA VAL A 113 12.27 21.69 14.83
C VAL A 113 11.05 22.53 14.46
N ALA A 114 11.04 23.82 14.79
CA ALA A 114 9.97 24.76 14.45
C ALA A 114 9.78 24.89 12.91
N ASP A 115 10.87 24.97 12.15
CA ASP A 115 10.87 24.95 10.69
C ASP A 115 10.25 23.66 10.14
N TRP A 116 10.53 22.52 10.79
CA TRP A 116 9.97 21.24 10.37
C TRP A 116 8.46 21.19 10.63
N ILE A 117 8.01 21.55 11.83
CA ILE A 117 6.58 21.63 12.20
C ILE A 117 5.83 22.57 11.25
N SER A 118 6.33 23.79 11.06
CA SER A 118 5.70 24.78 10.19
C SER A 118 5.68 24.35 8.72
N SER A 119 6.73 23.67 8.23
CA SER A 119 6.74 23.13 6.87
C SER A 119 5.68 22.05 6.64
N ARG A 120 5.32 21.29 7.69
CA ARG A 120 4.26 20.27 7.63
C ARG A 120 2.88 20.94 7.66
N ALA A 121 2.65 21.85 8.60
CA ALA A 121 1.41 22.63 8.66
C ALA A 121 1.14 23.37 7.34
N LYS A 122 2.17 23.99 6.72
CA LYS A 122 2.04 24.64 5.41
C LYS A 122 1.76 23.67 4.26
N ARG A 123 2.19 22.40 4.34
CA ARG A 123 1.90 21.40 3.30
C ARG A 123 0.44 20.92 3.41
N GLU A 124 0.00 20.66 4.63
CA GLU A 124 -1.40 20.31 4.94
C GLU A 124 -2.34 21.45 4.57
N GLU A 125 -1.98 22.70 4.92
CA GLU A 125 -2.72 23.89 4.52
C GLU A 125 -2.73 24.08 3.00
N LYS A 126 -1.59 23.90 2.30
CA LYS A 126 -1.55 23.95 0.83
C LYS A 126 -2.36 22.85 0.16
N GLN A 127 -2.47 21.68 0.78
CA GLN A 127 -3.30 20.58 0.29
C GLN A 127 -4.78 20.94 0.46
N ASN A 128 -5.17 21.47 1.62
CA ASN A 128 -6.52 21.97 1.91
C ASN A 128 -6.89 23.21 1.06
N GLN A 129 -5.93 24.09 0.76
CA GLN A 129 -6.11 25.24 -0.14
C GLN A 129 -6.24 24.78 -1.60
N LYS A 130 -5.44 23.82 -2.07
CA LYS A 130 -5.61 23.23 -3.41
C LYS A 130 -6.94 22.50 -3.58
N LEU A 131 -7.52 21.99 -2.49
CA LEU A 131 -8.85 21.38 -2.46
C LEU A 131 -9.99 22.43 -2.46
N SER A 132 -9.71 23.69 -2.07
CA SER A 132 -10.72 24.76 -1.93
C SER A 132 -10.58 25.91 -2.94
N GLU A 133 -9.46 26.01 -3.66
CA GLU A 133 -9.30 26.97 -4.76
C GLU A 133 -10.18 26.58 -5.96
N PRO A 134 -11.03 27.51 -6.47
CA PRO A 134 -11.76 27.26 -7.70
C PRO A 134 -10.75 27.15 -8.84
N LYS A 135 -10.63 25.94 -9.41
CA LYS A 135 -9.80 25.71 -10.59
C LYS A 135 -10.16 26.75 -11.65
N LYS A 136 -9.15 27.38 -12.26
CA LYS A 136 -9.32 28.14 -13.51
C LYS A 136 -10.20 27.31 -14.42
N ALA A 137 -11.32 27.87 -14.87
CA ALA A 137 -12.22 27.22 -15.81
C ALA A 137 -11.40 26.80 -17.03
N VAL A 138 -10.98 25.54 -17.04
CA VAL A 138 -10.40 24.92 -18.22
C VAL A 138 -11.56 24.87 -19.21
N ASP A 139 -11.31 25.38 -20.42
CA ASP A 139 -12.29 25.36 -21.49
C ASP A 139 -12.81 23.91 -21.68
N ARG A 140 -14.04 23.69 -21.22
CA ARG A 140 -14.72 22.39 -21.22
C ARG A 140 -14.81 21.83 -22.64
N GLU A 141 -14.88 22.70 -23.65
CA GLU A 141 -14.95 22.30 -25.05
C GLU A 141 -13.61 21.74 -25.54
N THR A 142 -12.49 22.41 -25.21
CA THR A 142 -11.15 21.91 -25.52
C THR A 142 -10.83 20.60 -24.78
N GLN A 143 -11.28 20.45 -23.53
CA GLN A 143 -11.13 19.20 -22.78
C GLN A 143 -11.94 18.05 -23.41
N ALA A 144 -13.20 18.29 -23.78
CA ALA A 144 -14.05 17.32 -24.44
C ALA A 144 -13.48 16.90 -25.81
N LYS A 145 -12.98 17.85 -26.61
CA LYS A 145 -12.30 17.57 -27.88
C LYS A 145 -11.07 16.68 -27.69
N ARG A 146 -10.23 16.95 -26.68
CA ARG A 146 -9.06 16.12 -26.35
C ARG A 146 -9.45 14.72 -25.86
N ALA A 147 -10.49 14.61 -25.04
CA ALA A 147 -11.00 13.33 -24.56
C ALA A 147 -11.52 12.47 -25.71
N ASN A 148 -12.30 13.06 -26.63
CA ASN A 148 -12.81 12.37 -27.82
C ASN A 148 -11.67 11.97 -28.77
N ALA A 149 -10.68 12.84 -28.99
CA ALA A 149 -9.52 12.50 -29.81
C ALA A 149 -8.71 11.33 -29.23
N ARG A 150 -8.51 11.30 -27.90
CA ARG A 150 -7.89 10.16 -27.22
C ARG A 150 -8.72 8.89 -27.38
N LEU A 151 -10.03 8.97 -27.16
CA LEU A 151 -10.94 7.84 -27.31
C LEU A 151 -10.85 7.23 -28.72
N SER A 152 -10.89 8.06 -29.76
CA SER A 152 -10.76 7.59 -31.15
C SER A 152 -9.42 6.90 -31.42
N LYS A 153 -8.30 7.45 -30.92
CA LYS A 153 -6.97 6.84 -31.06
C LYS A 153 -6.90 5.48 -30.37
N VAL A 154 -7.40 5.40 -29.14
CA VAL A 154 -7.41 4.13 -28.39
C VAL A 154 -8.32 3.13 -29.09
N LYS A 155 -9.50 3.54 -29.58
CA LYS A 155 -10.43 2.65 -30.28
C LYS A 155 -9.77 2.02 -31.51
N ALA A 156 -9.07 2.81 -32.33
CA ALA A 156 -8.32 2.30 -33.48
C ALA A 156 -7.22 1.32 -33.03
N GLY A 157 -6.44 1.69 -32.01
CA GLY A 157 -5.39 0.81 -31.46
C GLY A 157 -5.93 -0.52 -30.93
N VAL A 158 -7.04 -0.50 -30.21
CA VAL A 158 -7.70 -1.71 -29.68
C VAL A 158 -8.15 -2.62 -30.82
N GLN A 159 -8.70 -2.08 -31.91
CA GLN A 159 -9.12 -2.87 -33.08
C GLN A 159 -7.91 -3.54 -33.76
N ASP A 160 -6.83 -2.78 -33.98
CA ASP A 160 -5.59 -3.33 -34.55
C ASP A 160 -5.00 -4.43 -33.65
N LEU A 161 -5.00 -4.21 -32.33
CA LEU A 161 -4.48 -5.19 -31.37
C LEU A 161 -5.33 -6.46 -31.33
N GLN A 162 -6.65 -6.34 -31.51
CA GLN A 162 -7.57 -7.47 -31.55
C GLN A 162 -7.31 -8.36 -32.78
N VAL A 163 -7.08 -7.76 -33.95
CA VAL A 163 -6.68 -8.50 -35.16
C VAL A 163 -5.36 -9.23 -34.93
N TRP A 164 -4.35 -8.54 -34.39
CA TRP A 164 -3.06 -9.15 -34.07
C TRP A 164 -3.20 -10.31 -33.07
N LEU A 165 -4.06 -10.16 -32.05
CA LEU A 165 -4.32 -11.21 -31.07
C LEU A 165 -4.98 -12.44 -31.70
N TYR A 166 -5.93 -12.24 -32.61
CA TYR A 166 -6.56 -13.34 -33.35
C TYR A 166 -5.57 -14.09 -34.26
N ASP A 167 -4.67 -13.37 -34.93
CA ASP A 167 -3.64 -13.98 -35.75
C ASP A 167 -2.64 -14.77 -34.90
N LEU A 168 -2.25 -14.26 -33.73
CA LEU A 168 -1.41 -14.97 -32.77
C LEU A 168 -2.07 -16.28 -32.32
N ILE A 169 -3.34 -16.24 -31.92
CA ILE A 169 -4.07 -17.46 -31.50
C ILE A 169 -4.22 -18.45 -32.66
N ARG A 170 -4.50 -17.96 -33.88
CA ARG A 170 -4.64 -18.79 -35.09
C ARG A 170 -3.33 -19.50 -35.45
N GLN A 171 -2.18 -18.84 -35.29
CA GLN A 171 -0.86 -19.43 -35.50
C GLN A 171 -0.50 -20.47 -34.43
N GLY A 172 -1.15 -20.41 -33.26
CA GLY A 172 -0.99 -21.35 -32.16
C GLY A 172 0.08 -20.92 -31.16
N LEU A 173 -0.15 -21.20 -29.88
CA LEU A 173 0.72 -20.72 -28.79
C LEU A 173 2.15 -21.25 -28.86
N THR A 174 2.41 -22.38 -29.53
CA THR A 174 3.76 -22.95 -29.61
C THR A 174 4.72 -22.12 -30.45
N SER A 175 4.23 -21.42 -31.49
CA SER A 175 5.08 -20.61 -32.39
C SER A 175 5.71 -19.42 -31.65
N VAL A 176 5.01 -18.88 -30.64
CA VAL A 176 5.42 -17.67 -29.93
C VAL A 176 6.70 -17.82 -29.11
N SER A 177 7.10 -19.07 -28.82
CA SER A 177 8.36 -19.37 -28.11
C SER A 177 9.61 -19.10 -28.95
N THR A 178 9.47 -19.11 -30.28
CA THR A 178 10.55 -18.81 -31.23
C THR A 178 10.50 -17.38 -31.78
N GLU A 179 9.49 -16.60 -31.39
CA GLU A 179 9.30 -15.24 -31.88
C GLU A 179 10.33 -14.28 -31.30
N SER A 180 10.73 -13.31 -32.11
CA SER A 180 11.71 -12.31 -31.71
C SER A 180 11.12 -11.25 -30.78
N TYR A 181 11.98 -10.51 -30.06
CA TYR A 181 11.56 -9.33 -29.29
C TYR A 181 10.68 -8.35 -30.10
N LYS A 182 10.99 -8.16 -31.40
CA LYS A 182 10.26 -7.24 -32.28
C LYS A 182 8.79 -7.64 -32.46
N PHE A 183 8.49 -8.94 -32.41
CA PHE A 183 7.12 -9.44 -32.54
C PHE A 183 6.18 -8.86 -31.46
N TRP A 184 6.71 -8.69 -30.24
CA TRP A 184 5.98 -8.11 -29.10
C TRP A 184 6.11 -6.60 -29.02
N GLU A 185 7.28 -6.05 -29.36
CA GLU A 185 7.51 -4.60 -29.28
C GLU A 185 6.72 -3.82 -30.33
N GLN A 186 6.54 -4.36 -31.53
CA GLN A 186 5.76 -3.68 -32.59
C GLN A 186 4.31 -3.36 -32.16
N PRO A 187 3.48 -4.33 -31.71
CA PRO A 187 2.15 -4.03 -31.21
C PRO A 187 2.19 -3.17 -29.92
N ALA A 188 3.18 -3.35 -29.05
CA ALA A 188 3.32 -2.54 -27.84
C ALA A 188 3.60 -1.05 -28.15
N ALA A 189 4.49 -0.75 -29.10
CA ALA A 189 4.78 0.61 -29.54
C ALA A 189 3.54 1.28 -30.13
N ARG A 190 2.77 0.57 -30.96
CA ARG A 190 1.49 1.06 -31.48
C ARG A 190 0.50 1.40 -30.37
N MET A 191 0.49 0.66 -29.26
CA MET A 191 -0.39 0.98 -28.12
C MET A 191 0.03 2.26 -27.42
N VAL A 192 1.33 2.59 -27.37
CA VAL A 192 1.81 3.89 -26.90
C VAL A 192 1.29 5.01 -27.81
N ASP A 193 1.43 4.85 -29.13
CA ASP A 193 0.94 5.83 -30.13
C ASP A 193 -0.58 6.01 -30.06
N ALA A 194 -1.31 4.93 -29.79
CA ALA A 194 -2.75 4.91 -29.58
C ALA A 194 -3.19 5.53 -28.24
N GLN A 195 -2.26 5.93 -27.36
CA GLN A 195 -2.53 6.46 -26.01
C GLN A 195 -3.10 5.42 -25.01
N ALA A 196 -2.69 4.16 -25.16
CA ALA A 196 -3.00 3.02 -24.31
C ALA A 196 -1.72 2.43 -23.65
N PRO A 197 -1.03 3.19 -22.77
CA PRO A 197 0.26 2.79 -22.23
C PRO A 197 0.22 1.52 -21.36
N SER A 198 -0.91 1.23 -20.71
CA SER A 198 -1.04 0.01 -19.90
C SER A 198 -1.09 -1.24 -20.77
N LEU A 199 -1.79 -1.19 -21.92
CA LEU A 199 -1.77 -2.30 -22.90
C LEU A 199 -0.36 -2.54 -23.44
N ALA A 200 0.38 -1.45 -23.74
CA ALA A 200 1.77 -1.56 -24.17
C ALA A 200 2.64 -2.29 -23.14
N ARG A 201 2.47 -1.98 -21.84
CA ARG A 201 3.18 -2.66 -20.76
C ARG A 201 2.81 -4.14 -20.66
N GLN A 202 1.51 -4.46 -20.68
CA GLN A 202 1.05 -5.85 -20.62
C GLN A 202 1.65 -6.71 -21.75
N LEU A 203 1.75 -6.16 -22.97
CA LEU A 203 2.38 -6.83 -24.11
C LEU A 203 3.89 -7.07 -23.90
N ARG A 204 4.61 -6.06 -23.37
CA ARG A 204 6.04 -6.17 -23.07
C ARG A 204 6.35 -7.17 -21.96
N ASP A 205 5.38 -7.45 -21.08
CA ASP A 205 5.55 -8.42 -20.01
C ASP A 205 5.33 -9.88 -20.48
N ILE A 206 4.70 -10.11 -21.64
CA ILE A 206 4.40 -11.47 -22.14
C ILE A 206 5.66 -12.34 -22.30
N PRO A 207 6.77 -11.87 -22.90
CA PRO A 207 7.99 -12.69 -23.04
C PRO A 207 8.50 -13.29 -21.73
N SER A 208 8.33 -12.58 -20.61
CA SER A 208 8.72 -13.10 -19.28
C SER A 208 7.91 -14.33 -18.85
N VAL A 209 6.65 -14.43 -19.29
CA VAL A 209 5.79 -15.59 -19.03
C VAL A 209 6.28 -16.80 -19.83
N ILE A 210 6.66 -16.60 -21.09
CA ILE A 210 7.21 -17.66 -21.94
C ILE A 210 8.53 -18.19 -21.35
N ALA A 211 9.36 -17.28 -20.81
CA ALA A 211 10.62 -17.63 -20.15
C ALA A 211 10.45 -18.28 -18.76
N SER A 212 9.23 -18.40 -18.22
CA SER A 212 8.99 -18.92 -16.86
C SER A 212 9.21 -20.44 -16.70
N GLY A 213 9.43 -21.17 -17.80
CA GLY A 213 9.68 -22.60 -17.78
C GLY A 213 8.41 -23.42 -17.97
N THR A 214 8.26 -24.53 -17.24
CA THR A 214 7.16 -25.48 -17.44
C THR A 214 5.78 -24.85 -17.18
N GLY A 215 4.79 -25.13 -18.03
CA GLY A 215 3.42 -24.61 -17.86
C GLY A 215 3.19 -23.19 -18.40
N TRP A 216 4.19 -22.59 -19.05
CA TRP A 216 4.08 -21.24 -19.64
C TRP A 216 2.91 -21.10 -20.63
N GLN A 217 2.50 -22.18 -21.30
CA GLN A 217 1.43 -22.15 -22.30
C GLN A 217 0.08 -21.80 -21.66
N GLU A 218 -0.23 -22.36 -20.49
CA GLU A 218 -1.47 -22.09 -19.76
C GLU A 218 -1.46 -20.67 -19.19
N LEU A 219 -0.34 -20.25 -18.60
CA LEU A 219 -0.16 -18.88 -18.11
C LEU A 219 -0.29 -17.84 -19.23
N LEU A 220 0.29 -18.14 -20.40
CA LEU A 220 0.16 -17.31 -21.58
C LEU A 220 -1.29 -17.24 -22.04
N LEU A 221 -1.98 -18.37 -22.17
CA LEU A 221 -3.37 -18.41 -22.60
C LEU A 221 -4.27 -17.61 -21.64
N HIS A 222 -4.06 -17.74 -20.34
CA HIS A 222 -4.78 -16.96 -19.32
C HIS A 222 -4.55 -15.45 -19.51
N ARG A 223 -3.30 -15.04 -19.73
CA ARG A 223 -2.96 -13.63 -19.96
C ARG A 223 -3.56 -13.08 -21.24
N LEU A 224 -3.50 -13.85 -22.33
CA LEU A 224 -4.11 -13.49 -23.62
C LEU A 224 -5.64 -13.47 -23.53
N GLY A 225 -6.25 -14.36 -22.73
CA GLY A 225 -7.69 -14.36 -22.45
C GLY A 225 -8.14 -13.11 -21.71
N LYS A 226 -7.40 -12.68 -20.67
CA LYS A 226 -7.66 -11.40 -19.97
C LYS A 226 -7.49 -10.19 -20.88
N LEU A 227 -6.49 -10.23 -21.78
CA LEU A 227 -6.30 -9.20 -22.79
C LEU A 227 -7.48 -9.17 -23.78
N HIS A 228 -7.87 -10.32 -24.34
CA HIS A 228 -9.03 -10.42 -25.23
C HIS A 228 -10.29 -9.86 -24.57
N LEU A 229 -10.58 -10.25 -23.32
CA LEU A 229 -11.72 -9.75 -22.56
C LEU A 229 -11.68 -8.21 -22.40
N LEU A 230 -10.51 -7.62 -22.21
CA LEU A 230 -10.32 -6.18 -22.11
C LEU A 230 -10.61 -5.47 -23.43
N LEU A 231 -10.11 -6.02 -24.55
CA LEU A 231 -10.34 -5.46 -25.88
C LEU A 231 -11.84 -5.53 -26.25
N GLU A 232 -12.48 -6.67 -26.01
CA GLU A 232 -13.93 -6.86 -26.21
C GLU A 232 -14.78 -5.96 -25.31
N GLY A 233 -14.36 -5.79 -24.05
CA GLY A 233 -15.02 -4.88 -23.11
C GLY A 233 -14.91 -3.43 -23.58
N PHE A 234 -13.74 -3.01 -24.05
CA PHE A 234 -13.53 -1.65 -24.53
C PHE A 234 -14.36 -1.33 -25.78
N GLN A 235 -14.53 -2.27 -26.71
CA GLN A 235 -15.39 -2.04 -27.90
C GLN A 235 -16.85 -1.77 -27.54
N ARG A 236 -17.32 -2.30 -26.41
CA ARG A 236 -18.69 -2.17 -25.90
C ARG A 236 -18.78 -1.26 -24.67
N LEU A 237 -17.77 -0.41 -24.46
CA LEU A 237 -17.61 0.34 -23.22
C LEU A 237 -18.87 1.10 -22.81
N ASP A 238 -19.53 1.75 -23.76
CA ASP A 238 -20.70 2.59 -23.48
C ASP A 238 -21.95 1.79 -23.06
N ASP A 239 -21.99 0.48 -23.37
CA ASP A 239 -23.09 -0.43 -23.00
C ASP A 239 -22.89 -1.07 -21.62
N LEU A 240 -21.71 -0.92 -21.02
CA LEU A 240 -21.34 -1.58 -19.76
C LEU A 240 -21.73 -0.74 -18.53
N PRO A 241 -22.01 -1.36 -17.37
CA PRO A 241 -22.18 -0.66 -16.10
C PRO A 241 -20.99 0.25 -15.77
N MET A 242 -21.27 1.42 -15.18
CA MET A 242 -20.29 2.47 -14.89
C MET A 242 -19.02 1.97 -14.16
N GLY A 243 -19.17 1.09 -13.16
CA GLY A 243 -18.04 0.49 -12.46
C GLY A 243 -17.11 -0.33 -13.38
N ILE A 244 -17.69 -1.11 -14.30
CA ILE A 244 -16.93 -1.88 -15.30
C ILE A 244 -16.26 -0.94 -16.30
N GLN A 245 -16.95 0.14 -16.70
CA GLN A 245 -16.32 1.15 -17.56
C GLN A 245 -15.08 1.77 -16.91
N ALA A 246 -15.15 2.07 -15.61
CA ALA A 246 -14.03 2.61 -14.85
C ALA A 246 -12.86 1.62 -14.76
N ASP A 247 -13.15 0.33 -14.54
CA ASP A 247 -12.16 -0.74 -14.52
C ASP A 247 -11.46 -0.87 -15.89
N ILE A 248 -12.21 -0.89 -16.98
CA ILE A 248 -11.66 -0.94 -18.34
C ILE A 248 -10.79 0.30 -18.63
N ARG A 249 -11.29 1.50 -18.32
CA ARG A 249 -10.52 2.75 -18.50
C ARG A 249 -9.19 2.70 -17.75
N THR A 250 -9.19 2.20 -16.51
CA THR A 250 -7.98 2.00 -15.70
C THR A 250 -7.01 1.03 -16.38
N GLN A 251 -7.52 -0.11 -16.87
CA GLN A 251 -6.72 -1.14 -17.54
C GLN A 251 -6.11 -0.69 -18.86
N ILE A 252 -6.72 0.25 -19.58
CA ILE A 252 -6.12 0.83 -20.79
C ILE A 252 -5.07 1.92 -20.45
N GLY A 253 -5.21 2.58 -19.30
CA GLY A 253 -4.27 3.59 -18.81
C GLY A 253 -4.84 5.00 -18.70
N TRP A 254 -6.15 5.15 -18.52
CA TRP A 254 -6.71 6.39 -18.01
C TRP A 254 -6.44 6.50 -16.51
N THR A 255 -5.93 7.65 -16.10
CA THR A 255 -5.71 7.98 -14.69
C THR A 255 -6.92 8.74 -14.17
N GLN A 256 -7.60 8.21 -13.16
CA GLN A 256 -8.56 9.00 -12.38
C GLN A 256 -7.78 9.97 -11.50
N ASN A 257 -8.05 11.26 -11.64
CA ASN A 257 -7.41 12.30 -10.83
C ASN A 257 -8.01 12.28 -9.41
N GLN A 258 -7.16 12.24 -8.38
CA GLN A 258 -7.61 12.26 -6.98
C GLN A 258 -8.44 13.51 -6.67
N THR A 259 -8.12 14.66 -7.26
CA THR A 259 -8.90 15.89 -7.05
C THR A 259 -10.31 15.78 -7.66
N GLU A 260 -10.43 15.18 -8.86
CA GLU A 260 -11.74 14.94 -9.48
C GLU A 260 -12.55 13.91 -8.69
N LEU A 261 -11.88 12.92 -8.08
CA LEU A 261 -12.53 11.94 -7.22
C LEU A 261 -13.16 12.61 -5.99
N THR A 262 -12.43 13.48 -5.30
CA THR A 262 -12.95 14.23 -4.13
C THR A 262 -14.09 15.17 -4.52
N GLU A 263 -13.97 15.89 -5.65
CA GLU A 263 -15.03 16.77 -6.18
C GLU A 263 -16.29 15.96 -6.58
N SER A 264 -16.11 14.74 -7.11
CA SER A 264 -17.23 13.90 -7.54
C SER A 264 -18.05 13.34 -6.36
N VAL A 265 -17.48 13.24 -5.16
CA VAL A 265 -18.23 12.78 -3.97
C VAL A 265 -19.26 13.80 -3.52
N THR A 266 -18.96 15.10 -3.62
CA THR A 266 -19.94 16.16 -3.35
C THR A 266 -21.12 16.16 -4.32
N GLU A 267 -20.95 15.65 -5.55
CA GLU A 267 -21.99 15.64 -6.59
C GLU A 267 -22.73 14.29 -6.71
N LYS A 268 -22.03 13.15 -6.52
CA LYS A 268 -22.54 11.80 -6.81
C LYS A 268 -23.11 11.05 -5.59
N GLY A 269 -23.05 11.63 -4.39
CA GLY A 269 -23.59 11.05 -3.16
C GLY A 269 -22.67 10.06 -2.44
N SER A 270 -23.03 9.70 -1.21
CA SER A 270 -22.18 9.10 -0.17
C SER A 270 -21.68 7.67 -0.41
N ASN A 271 -22.06 6.99 -1.49
CA ASN A 271 -21.78 5.54 -1.67
C ASN A 271 -20.29 5.20 -1.88
N TYR A 272 -19.46 6.19 -2.21
CA TYR A 272 -18.01 6.03 -2.36
C TYR A 272 -17.25 6.44 -1.10
N LEU A 273 -17.92 7.11 -0.16
CA LEU A 273 -17.38 7.64 1.07
C LEU A 273 -17.68 6.67 2.20
N VAL A 274 -16.65 6.18 2.86
CA VAL A 274 -16.80 5.24 3.97
C VAL A 274 -16.01 5.75 5.15
N GLN A 275 -16.73 6.17 6.19
CA GLN A 275 -16.18 6.40 7.51
C GLN A 275 -16.15 5.07 8.26
N ASP A 276 -14.97 4.66 8.73
CA ASP A 276 -14.81 3.43 9.51
C ASP A 276 -13.58 3.50 10.41
N VAL A 277 -13.43 2.49 11.24
CA VAL A 277 -12.23 2.19 12.01
C VAL A 277 -11.46 1.11 11.27
N TRP A 278 -10.37 1.52 10.61
CA TRP A 278 -9.60 0.72 9.67
C TRP A 278 -8.39 0.08 10.34
N LEU A 279 -8.36 -1.26 10.41
CA LEU A 279 -7.17 -2.01 10.83
C LEU A 279 -6.12 -1.93 9.72
N VAL A 280 -4.91 -1.48 10.03
CA VAL A 280 -3.79 -1.48 9.10
C VAL A 280 -3.21 -2.90 9.00
N MET A 281 -3.68 -3.64 8.01
CA MET A 281 -3.41 -5.08 7.86
C MET A 281 -1.97 -5.37 7.44
N GLY A 282 -1.44 -4.63 6.47
CA GLY A 282 -0.11 -4.91 5.93
C GLY A 282 0.35 -3.85 4.94
N GLN A 283 1.66 -3.79 4.70
CA GLN A 283 2.25 -2.88 3.74
C GLN A 283 3.35 -3.55 2.94
N GLN A 284 3.37 -3.28 1.63
CA GLN A 284 4.44 -3.68 0.73
C GLN A 284 5.00 -2.46 0.01
N VAL A 285 6.33 -2.32 -0.01
CA VAL A 285 7.00 -1.23 -0.74
C VAL A 285 7.82 -1.82 -1.87
N GLU A 286 7.50 -1.43 -3.09
CA GLU A 286 8.26 -1.77 -4.30
C GLU A 286 9.02 -0.53 -4.81
N THR A 287 10.17 -0.78 -5.44
CA THR A 287 10.98 0.27 -6.06
C THR A 287 11.24 -0.10 -7.51
N GLU A 288 10.77 0.74 -8.42
CA GLU A 288 11.04 0.66 -9.86
C GLU A 288 11.87 1.87 -10.26
N GLU A 289 13.14 1.65 -10.59
CA GLU A 289 14.14 2.69 -10.87
C GLU A 289 14.25 3.72 -9.72
N ARG A 290 13.63 4.89 -9.89
CA ARG A 290 13.56 5.98 -8.90
C ARG A 290 12.16 6.18 -8.32
N LEU A 291 11.16 5.46 -8.81
CA LEU A 291 9.80 5.51 -8.28
C LEU A 291 9.63 4.45 -7.20
N ARG A 292 9.21 4.87 -6.02
CA ARG A 292 8.84 3.97 -4.92
C ARG A 292 7.32 3.96 -4.80
N VAL A 293 6.75 2.78 -4.70
CA VAL A 293 5.31 2.57 -4.56
C VAL A 293 5.06 1.84 -3.25
N SER A 294 4.28 2.43 -2.36
CA SER A 294 3.79 1.77 -1.14
C SER A 294 2.33 1.36 -1.34
N ARG A 295 2.06 0.08 -1.13
CA ARG A 295 0.72 -0.51 -1.05
C ARG A 295 0.42 -0.79 0.40
N THR A 296 -0.58 -0.12 0.96
CA THR A 296 -1.04 -0.38 2.33
C THR A 296 -2.46 -0.90 2.29
N TRP A 297 -2.68 -2.07 2.88
CA TRP A 297 -3.99 -2.69 2.99
C TRP A 297 -4.63 -2.38 4.33
N LEU A 298 -5.90 -2.05 4.29
CA LEU A 298 -6.74 -1.73 5.42
C LEU A 298 -7.96 -2.65 5.45
N TRP A 299 -8.50 -2.94 6.62
CA TRP A 299 -9.80 -3.61 6.79
C TRP A 299 -10.70 -2.79 7.72
N GLY A 300 -11.89 -2.43 7.23
CA GLY A 300 -12.87 -1.64 7.97
C GLY A 300 -13.70 -2.51 8.90
N LYS A 301 -13.68 -2.22 10.20
CA LYS A 301 -14.33 -3.03 11.24
C LYS A 301 -15.86 -3.03 11.13
N SER A 302 -16.46 -1.90 10.75
CA SER A 302 -17.92 -1.75 10.69
C SER A 302 -18.47 -2.13 9.31
N SER A 303 -17.68 -1.86 8.27
CA SER A 303 -18.04 -2.12 6.87
C SER A 303 -17.68 -3.52 6.38
N ASP A 304 -16.87 -4.27 7.13
CA ASP A 304 -16.27 -5.56 6.74
C ASP A 304 -15.66 -5.51 5.33
N ARG A 305 -14.89 -4.44 5.08
CA ARG A 305 -14.41 -4.10 3.74
C ARG A 305 -12.92 -3.89 3.73
N TYR A 306 -12.25 -4.46 2.72
CA TYR A 306 -10.86 -4.13 2.45
C TYR A 306 -10.70 -2.84 1.65
N ALA A 307 -9.64 -2.09 1.95
CA ALA A 307 -9.19 -0.95 1.17
C ALA A 307 -7.70 -1.02 0.87
N LEU A 308 -7.31 -0.52 -0.30
CA LEU A 308 -5.93 -0.38 -0.75
C LEU A 308 -5.59 1.10 -0.89
N TYR A 309 -4.64 1.56 -0.07
CA TYR A 309 -4.08 2.90 -0.18
C TYR A 309 -2.72 2.84 -0.88
N LEU A 310 -2.58 3.63 -1.95
CA LEU A 310 -1.37 3.71 -2.77
C LEU A 310 -0.64 5.03 -2.54
N GLN A 311 0.65 4.95 -2.25
CA GLN A 311 1.53 6.12 -2.16
C GLN A 311 2.68 6.00 -3.15
N PHE A 312 3.07 7.14 -3.72
CA PHE A 312 4.17 7.24 -4.67
C PHE A 312 5.19 8.24 -4.13
N ALA A 313 6.45 7.86 -4.12
CA ALA A 313 7.55 8.74 -3.72
C ALA A 313 8.71 8.64 -4.73
N HIS A 314 9.35 9.76 -5.04
CA HIS A 314 10.49 9.77 -5.96
C HIS A 314 11.82 9.82 -5.21
N GLY A 315 12.74 8.93 -5.58
CA GLY A 315 14.07 8.81 -5.01
C GLY A 315 14.03 8.52 -3.51
N THR A 316 14.62 9.42 -2.72
CA THR A 316 14.71 9.30 -1.25
C THR A 316 13.62 10.07 -0.51
N GLN A 317 12.63 10.61 -1.22
CA GLN A 317 11.52 11.30 -0.57
C GLN A 317 10.75 10.33 0.35
N PRO A 318 10.30 10.80 1.53
CA PRO A 318 9.42 10.03 2.37
C PRO A 318 8.04 9.89 1.71
N PHE A 319 7.31 8.83 2.06
CA PHE A 319 5.89 8.74 1.77
C PHE A 319 5.13 9.79 2.58
N GLU A 320 3.96 10.20 2.07
CA GLU A 320 3.13 11.23 2.68
C GLU A 320 2.62 10.79 4.05
N HIS A 321 2.11 9.55 4.12
CA HIS A 321 1.53 8.94 5.31
C HIS A 321 2.37 7.75 5.78
N ASN A 322 2.67 7.73 7.07
CA ASN A 322 3.25 6.58 7.75
C ASN A 322 2.15 5.81 8.49
N PHE A 323 2.04 4.52 8.19
CA PHE A 323 1.07 3.63 8.82
C PHE A 323 1.76 2.78 9.88
N MET A 324 1.11 2.63 11.03
CA MET A 324 1.50 1.65 12.04
C MET A 324 0.74 0.36 11.77
N LEU A 325 1.44 -0.67 11.30
CA LEU A 325 0.84 -1.98 11.03
C LEU A 325 0.27 -2.58 12.33
N GLY A 326 -0.89 -3.24 12.23
CA GLY A 326 -1.60 -3.83 13.37
C GLY A 326 -2.41 -2.85 14.21
N ASN A 327 -2.37 -1.54 13.93
CA ASN A 327 -3.18 -0.54 14.62
C ASN A 327 -4.43 -0.18 13.85
N TYR A 328 -5.43 0.31 14.58
CA TYR A 328 -6.62 0.91 14.01
C TYR A 328 -6.41 2.38 13.69
N LEU A 329 -7.07 2.81 12.63
CA LEU A 329 -7.09 4.17 12.12
C LEU A 329 -8.55 4.57 11.91
N GLU A 330 -9.04 5.55 12.66
CA GLU A 330 -10.34 6.16 12.36
C GLU A 330 -10.16 7.13 11.20
N ALA A 331 -10.80 6.80 10.07
CA ALA A 331 -10.65 7.59 8.86
C ALA A 331 -11.87 7.48 7.93
N GLU A 332 -12.02 8.54 7.14
CA GLU A 332 -12.94 8.61 6.04
C GLU A 332 -12.19 8.35 4.72
N LEU A 333 -12.59 7.28 4.03
CA LEU A 333 -12.02 6.86 2.76
C LEU A 333 -12.96 7.15 1.61
N ILE A 334 -12.41 7.66 0.50
CA ILE A 334 -13.11 7.72 -0.79
C ILE A 334 -12.56 6.63 -1.70
N PHE A 335 -13.42 5.70 -2.10
CA PHE A 335 -13.06 4.63 -3.04
C PHE A 335 -13.12 5.12 -4.48
N PHE A 336 -12.15 4.66 -5.28
CA PHE A 336 -12.17 4.86 -6.72
C PHE A 336 -13.33 4.08 -7.36
N GLU A 337 -13.92 4.64 -8.40
CA GLU A 337 -15.01 4.00 -9.15
C GLU A 337 -14.51 2.69 -9.79
N SER A 338 -15.23 1.60 -9.55
CA SER A 338 -14.88 0.24 -9.98
C SER A 338 -16.10 -0.67 -9.78
N ALA A 339 -16.18 -1.78 -10.51
CA ALA A 339 -17.14 -2.84 -10.23
C ALA A 339 -16.80 -3.63 -8.96
N TYR A 340 -15.52 -3.61 -8.53
CA TYR A 340 -15.07 -4.13 -7.24
C TYR A 340 -14.08 -3.16 -6.58
N PRO A 341 -14.60 -2.08 -5.95
CA PRO A 341 -13.78 -0.99 -5.46
C PRO A 341 -12.94 -1.35 -4.23
N LEU A 342 -11.64 -1.56 -4.45
CA LEU A 342 -10.62 -1.73 -3.40
C LEU A 342 -9.77 -0.49 -3.17
N ARG A 343 -9.37 0.20 -4.24
CA ARG A 343 -8.49 1.36 -4.13
C ARG A 343 -9.24 2.53 -3.50
N ALA A 344 -8.59 3.22 -2.57
CA ALA A 344 -9.16 4.41 -1.93
C ALA A 344 -8.11 5.50 -1.67
N ILE A 345 -8.58 6.71 -1.41
CA ILE A 345 -7.82 7.81 -0.81
C ILE A 345 -8.34 8.10 0.60
N ILE A 346 -7.46 8.60 1.47
CA ILE A 346 -7.82 9.07 2.81
C ILE A 346 -8.16 10.56 2.69
N THR A 347 -9.30 10.99 3.22
CA THR A 347 -9.75 12.39 3.14
C THR A 347 -9.87 13.08 4.49
N ASN A 348 -10.29 12.35 5.52
CA ASN A 348 -10.22 12.80 6.90
C ASN A 348 -9.67 11.68 7.76
N ARG A 349 -8.78 12.01 8.69
CA ARG A 349 -8.10 11.07 9.56
C ARG A 349 -8.11 11.61 10.97
N GLN A 350 -8.66 10.84 11.91
CA GLN A 350 -8.49 11.10 13.33
C GLN A 350 -7.41 10.17 13.90
N THR A 351 -6.37 10.80 14.45
CA THR A 351 -5.19 10.10 15.01
C THR A 351 -5.40 9.83 16.49
N SER A 352 -6.39 9.00 16.81
CA SER A 352 -6.47 8.39 18.14
C SER A 352 -5.94 6.96 18.04
N PRO A 353 -4.74 6.65 18.58
CA PRO A 353 -4.25 5.28 18.60
C PRO A 353 -5.13 4.45 19.54
N SER A 354 -6.18 3.83 19.01
CA SER A 354 -6.92 2.81 19.72
C SER A 354 -6.12 1.50 19.66
N SER A 355 -5.65 1.06 20.81
CA SER A 355 -5.04 -0.26 20.96
C SER A 355 -6.17 -1.29 20.86
N GLY A 356 -6.22 -2.03 19.77
CA GLY A 356 -7.14 -3.15 19.61
C GLY A 356 -6.34 -4.34 19.11
N SER A 357 -5.91 -5.22 20.01
CA SER A 357 -5.46 -6.53 19.61
C SER A 357 -6.65 -7.47 19.61
N THR A 358 -6.99 -7.96 18.42
CA THR A 358 -7.28 -9.37 18.13
C THR A 358 -7.71 -9.44 16.66
N ALA A 359 -7.21 -10.43 15.94
CA ALA A 359 -7.75 -10.80 14.62
C ALA A 359 -9.01 -11.66 14.74
N ASP A 360 -9.64 -11.68 15.93
CA ASP A 360 -10.74 -12.57 16.23
C ASP A 360 -11.92 -12.26 15.31
N GLY A 361 -12.27 -13.26 14.50
CA GLY A 361 -13.35 -13.16 13.51
C GLY A 361 -12.98 -12.50 12.19
N ILE A 362 -11.71 -12.10 11.96
CA ILE A 362 -11.29 -11.51 10.68
C ILE A 362 -10.78 -12.60 9.73
N GLY A 363 -11.37 -12.68 8.54
CA GLY A 363 -10.91 -13.55 7.47
C GLY A 363 -11.66 -14.88 7.37
N TYR A 364 -11.14 -15.78 6.53
CA TYR A 364 -11.79 -17.04 6.19
C TYR A 364 -11.21 -18.21 6.99
N GLU A 365 -12.09 -19.11 7.45
CA GLU A 365 -11.70 -20.32 8.19
C GLU A 365 -11.04 -21.38 7.31
N THR A 366 -11.29 -21.34 6.00
CA THR A 366 -10.79 -22.31 5.03
C THR A 366 -10.32 -21.59 3.77
N ILE A 367 -9.37 -22.22 3.07
CA ILE A 367 -8.86 -21.73 1.79
C ILE A 367 -9.97 -21.70 0.74
N ASP A 368 -10.86 -22.69 0.72
CA ASP A 368 -11.96 -22.73 -0.25
C ASP A 368 -12.92 -21.54 -0.11
N LEU A 369 -13.24 -21.12 1.11
CA LEU A 369 -14.05 -19.92 1.35
C LEU A 369 -13.33 -18.64 0.90
N ALA A 370 -12.01 -18.56 1.14
CA ALA A 370 -11.19 -17.45 0.67
C ALA A 370 -11.14 -17.38 -0.86
N ILE A 371 -10.97 -18.52 -1.53
CA ILE A 371 -10.96 -18.61 -2.99
C ILE A 371 -12.35 -18.31 -3.56
N ALA A 372 -13.44 -18.75 -2.93
CA ALA A 372 -14.79 -18.40 -3.36
C ALA A 372 -15.07 -16.89 -3.29
N SER A 373 -14.54 -16.20 -2.26
CA SER A 373 -14.58 -14.74 -2.17
C SER A 373 -13.80 -14.08 -3.31
N TYR A 374 -12.59 -14.56 -3.58
CA TYR A 374 -11.80 -14.09 -4.73
C TYR A 374 -12.52 -14.32 -6.06
N SER A 375 -13.11 -15.50 -6.28
CA SER A 375 -13.92 -15.80 -7.47
C SER A 375 -15.10 -14.85 -7.61
N SER A 376 -15.80 -14.55 -6.51
CA SER A 376 -16.90 -13.57 -6.49
C SER A 376 -16.44 -12.16 -6.84
N ALA A 377 -15.22 -11.79 -6.44
CA ALA A 377 -14.60 -10.53 -6.83
C ALA A 377 -14.22 -10.52 -8.32
N LEU A 378 -13.68 -11.61 -8.86
CA LEU A 378 -13.33 -11.74 -10.27
C LEU A 378 -14.54 -11.69 -11.21
N VAL A 379 -15.70 -12.20 -10.78
CA VAL A 379 -16.96 -12.05 -11.55
C VAL A 379 -17.32 -10.58 -11.74
N LYS A 380 -17.01 -9.72 -10.76
CA LYS A 380 -17.26 -8.28 -10.82
C LYS A 380 -16.15 -7.54 -11.57
N ASN A 381 -14.89 -7.84 -11.26
CA ASN A 381 -13.72 -7.23 -11.89
C ASN A 381 -12.67 -8.32 -12.22
N PRO A 382 -12.58 -8.76 -13.49
CA PRO A 382 -11.69 -9.85 -13.90
C PRO A 382 -10.21 -9.45 -13.97
N TRP A 383 -9.90 -8.15 -13.86
CA TRP A 383 -8.54 -7.61 -13.94
C TRP A 383 -7.92 -7.29 -12.59
N LEU A 384 -8.48 -7.81 -11.49
CA LEU A 384 -7.83 -7.75 -10.18
C LEU A 384 -6.49 -8.47 -10.23
N GLU A 385 -5.41 -7.71 -10.09
CA GLU A 385 -4.04 -8.25 -10.06
C GLU A 385 -3.66 -8.81 -8.67
N ARG A 386 -4.22 -8.21 -7.61
CA ARG A 386 -3.93 -8.54 -6.22
C ARG A 386 -5.21 -8.46 -5.42
N PHE A 387 -5.47 -9.51 -4.66
CA PHE A 387 -6.64 -9.63 -3.81
C PHE A 387 -6.22 -9.79 -2.35
N PRO A 388 -6.79 -9.01 -1.42
CA PRO A 388 -6.51 -9.15 0.01
C PRO A 388 -7.12 -10.45 0.52
N LEU A 389 -6.32 -11.31 1.14
CA LEU A 389 -6.81 -12.50 1.84
C LEU A 389 -6.33 -12.50 3.28
N THR A 390 -7.29 -12.64 4.20
CA THR A 390 -7.03 -13.04 5.59
C THR A 390 -7.48 -14.49 5.77
N LEU A 391 -6.59 -15.35 6.22
CA LEU A 391 -6.87 -16.77 6.49
C LEU A 391 -6.64 -17.04 7.98
N GLN A 392 -7.65 -17.64 8.60
CA GLN A 392 -7.64 -18.01 10.01
C GLN A 392 -7.16 -19.45 10.19
N GLN A 393 -6.54 -19.74 11.33
CA GLN A 393 -6.21 -21.10 11.76
C GLN A 393 -5.39 -21.91 10.73
N VAL A 394 -4.47 -21.26 10.02
CA VAL A 394 -3.60 -21.92 9.03
C VAL A 394 -2.24 -22.25 9.62
N ILE A 395 -1.62 -23.33 9.13
CA ILE A 395 -0.31 -23.79 9.54
C ILE A 395 0.68 -23.61 8.38
N PRO A 396 1.76 -22.81 8.54
CA PRO A 396 2.84 -22.74 7.57
C PRO A 396 3.58 -24.08 7.47
N LEU A 397 3.93 -24.49 6.26
CA LEU A 397 4.70 -25.71 6.01
C LEU A 397 5.68 -25.55 4.86
N HIS A 398 6.70 -26.39 4.88
CA HIS A 398 7.73 -26.47 3.84
C HIS A 398 7.78 -27.89 3.30
N GLN A 399 7.47 -28.07 2.02
CA GLN A 399 7.48 -29.36 1.33
C GLN A 399 8.17 -29.20 -0.03
N GLU A 400 9.06 -30.13 -0.37
CA GLU A 400 9.71 -30.20 -1.69
C GLU A 400 10.38 -28.87 -2.13
N GLY A 401 10.95 -28.14 -1.17
CA GLY A 401 11.62 -26.86 -1.43
C GLY A 401 10.67 -25.67 -1.67
N LYS A 402 9.37 -25.83 -1.39
CA LYS A 402 8.35 -24.79 -1.52
C LYS A 402 7.61 -24.56 -0.22
N TRP A 403 7.13 -23.33 -0.04
CA TRP A 403 6.34 -22.92 1.12
C TRP A 403 4.86 -22.96 0.80
N PHE A 404 4.06 -23.42 1.77
CA PHE A 404 2.61 -23.41 1.70
C PHE A 404 2.03 -22.99 3.06
N ILE A 405 0.76 -22.62 3.04
CA ILE A 405 -0.10 -22.62 4.22
C ILE A 405 -1.16 -23.70 4.06
N ARG A 406 -1.47 -24.40 5.16
CA ARG A 406 -2.51 -25.43 5.21
C ARG A 406 -3.63 -24.99 6.13
N ASP A 407 -4.87 -25.10 5.67
CA ASP A 407 -6.05 -24.85 6.51
C ASP A 407 -6.46 -26.09 7.32
N ARG A 408 -7.57 -25.99 8.05
CA ARG A 408 -8.11 -27.09 8.86
C ARG A 408 -8.61 -28.29 8.05
N ASP A 409 -8.98 -28.07 6.78
CA ASP A 409 -9.48 -29.10 5.86
C ASP A 409 -8.34 -29.76 5.07
N ALA A 410 -7.09 -29.44 5.43
CA ALA A 410 -5.86 -29.89 4.80
C ALA A 410 -5.65 -29.40 3.36
N ASN A 411 -6.40 -28.39 2.91
CA ASN A 411 -6.13 -27.71 1.66
C ASN A 411 -4.82 -26.93 1.75
N LEU A 412 -4.10 -26.84 0.63
CA LEU A 412 -2.81 -26.17 0.54
C LEU A 412 -2.90 -24.94 -0.35
N LEU A 413 -2.41 -23.80 0.15
CA LEU A 413 -2.21 -22.59 -0.65
C LEU A 413 -0.70 -22.31 -0.77
N PRO A 414 -0.14 -22.22 -1.99
CA PRO A 414 1.28 -21.96 -2.17
C PRO A 414 1.64 -20.52 -1.74
N ILE A 415 2.75 -20.39 -1.01
CA ILE A 415 3.36 -19.09 -0.73
C ILE A 415 4.30 -18.73 -1.89
N SER A 416 4.29 -17.46 -2.28
CA SER A 416 5.14 -16.95 -3.36
C SER A 416 6.61 -17.20 -3.11
N SER A 417 7.34 -17.62 -4.15
CA SER A 417 8.80 -17.82 -4.09
C SER A 417 9.57 -16.52 -3.81
N ARG A 418 8.94 -15.36 -4.01
CA ARG A 418 9.48 -14.04 -3.64
C ARG A 418 9.45 -13.77 -2.14
N PHE A 419 8.75 -14.60 -1.36
CA PHE A 419 8.71 -14.46 0.09
C PHE A 419 9.87 -15.21 0.73
N GLU A 420 10.92 -14.49 1.08
CA GLU A 420 12.17 -15.07 1.60
C GLU A 420 12.12 -15.39 3.11
N ARG A 421 11.01 -15.09 3.79
CA ARG A 421 10.88 -15.18 5.26
C ARG A 421 10.08 -16.40 5.74
N GLY A 422 9.99 -17.45 4.93
CA GLY A 422 9.27 -18.69 5.26
C GLY A 422 9.73 -19.35 6.57
N TRP A 423 11.04 -19.38 6.85
CA TRP A 423 11.55 -19.92 8.12
C TRP A 423 11.14 -19.09 9.34
N THR A 424 11.12 -17.76 9.19
CA THR A 424 10.62 -16.85 10.24
C THR A 424 9.14 -17.09 10.49
N LEU A 425 8.35 -17.25 9.43
CA LEU A 425 6.94 -17.56 9.51
C LEU A 425 6.70 -18.90 10.26
N LEU A 426 7.44 -19.94 9.92
CA LEU A 426 7.36 -21.24 10.60
C LEU A 426 7.75 -21.12 12.08
N ALA A 427 8.84 -20.42 12.39
CA ALA A 427 9.31 -20.21 13.77
C ALA A 427 8.30 -19.42 14.62
N LEU A 428 7.65 -18.40 14.05
CA LEU A 428 6.62 -17.62 14.73
C LEU A 428 5.36 -18.46 15.01
N SER A 429 4.98 -19.36 14.09
CA SER A 429 3.85 -20.27 14.31
C SER A 429 4.14 -21.32 15.39
N GLY A 430 5.40 -21.72 15.58
CA GLY A 430 5.76 -22.84 16.45
C GLY A 430 5.11 -24.18 16.04
N GLY A 431 4.62 -24.29 14.80
CA GLY A 431 3.83 -25.44 14.34
C GLY A 431 2.34 -25.39 14.73
N HIS A 432 1.88 -24.31 15.36
CA HIS A 432 0.49 -24.10 15.72
C HIS A 432 -0.26 -23.27 14.66
N PRO A 433 -1.60 -23.38 14.59
CA PRO A 433 -2.41 -22.53 13.74
C PRO A 433 -2.22 -21.04 14.04
N ILE A 434 -2.13 -20.22 12.99
CA ILE A 434 -2.01 -18.76 13.06
C ILE A 434 -3.04 -18.11 12.13
N THR A 435 -3.29 -16.81 12.34
CA THR A 435 -4.00 -15.99 11.35
C THR A 435 -2.98 -15.24 10.50
N ILE A 436 -3.17 -15.23 9.19
CA ILE A 436 -2.25 -14.61 8.23
C ILE A 436 -3.02 -13.71 7.26
N PHE A 437 -2.43 -12.56 6.94
CA PHE A 437 -2.93 -11.66 5.90
C PHE A 437 -1.88 -11.46 4.81
N GLY A 438 -2.33 -11.37 3.57
CA GLY A 438 -1.44 -11.20 2.43
C GLY A 438 -2.17 -10.91 1.11
N GLU A 439 -1.37 -10.83 0.05
CA GLU A 439 -1.85 -10.60 -1.31
C GLU A 439 -1.94 -11.93 -2.07
N TRP A 440 -3.09 -12.20 -2.68
CA TRP A 440 -3.31 -13.31 -3.60
C TRP A 440 -3.36 -12.80 -5.04
N ASN A 441 -2.57 -13.38 -5.93
CA ASN A 441 -2.54 -13.00 -7.35
C ASN A 441 -3.26 -13.99 -8.29
N GLY A 442 -3.92 -15.01 -7.72
CA GLY A 442 -4.51 -16.11 -8.48
C GLY A 442 -3.64 -17.37 -8.58
N HIS A 443 -2.36 -17.29 -8.20
CA HIS A 443 -1.41 -18.39 -8.29
C HIS A 443 -0.65 -18.65 -6.99
N ASP A 444 -0.13 -17.58 -6.37
CA ASP A 444 0.60 -17.65 -5.12
C ASP A 444 0.15 -16.55 -4.14
N PHE A 445 0.31 -16.87 -2.85
CA PHE A 445 -0.01 -16.00 -1.74
C PHE A 445 1.26 -15.34 -1.22
N TYR A 446 1.25 -14.02 -1.08
CA TYR A 446 2.37 -13.25 -0.51
C TYR A 446 2.00 -12.74 0.89
N PRO A 447 2.55 -13.36 1.97
CA PRO A 447 2.31 -12.91 3.33
C PRO A 447 2.78 -11.47 3.58
N LEU A 448 1.95 -10.68 4.27
CA LEU A 448 2.29 -9.32 4.71
C LEU A 448 2.27 -9.17 6.24
N SER A 449 1.40 -9.90 6.92
CA SER A 449 1.32 -9.90 8.39
C SER A 449 0.74 -11.19 8.95
N ILE A 450 1.03 -11.43 10.22
CA ILE A 450 0.53 -12.58 10.96
C ILE A 450 0.10 -12.19 12.37
N TRP A 451 -0.88 -12.92 12.89
CA TRP A 451 -1.28 -12.88 14.29
C TRP A 451 -0.99 -14.24 14.93
N VAL A 452 -0.24 -14.21 16.04
CA VAL A 452 0.06 -15.38 16.86
C VAL A 452 -0.45 -15.09 18.28
N GLY A 453 -1.57 -15.72 18.63
CA GLY A 453 -2.36 -15.28 19.80
C GLY A 453 -2.76 -13.82 19.66
N GLU A 454 -2.50 -13.02 20.70
CA GLU A 454 -2.80 -11.58 20.73
C GLU A 454 -1.70 -10.70 20.12
N LYS A 455 -0.68 -11.27 19.47
CA LYS A 455 0.47 -10.51 18.95
C LYS A 455 0.43 -10.40 17.44
N PHE A 456 0.58 -9.17 16.95
CA PHE A 456 0.74 -8.85 15.53
C PHE A 456 2.22 -8.83 15.14
N TYR A 457 2.56 -9.46 14.03
CA TYR A 457 3.89 -9.41 13.43
C TYR A 457 3.80 -9.06 11.95
N VAL A 458 4.80 -8.32 11.48
CA VAL A 458 5.03 -8.12 10.06
C VAL A 458 5.68 -9.41 9.53
N ALA A 459 5.01 -10.08 8.58
CA ALA A 459 5.51 -11.29 7.94
C ALA A 459 6.80 -10.98 7.20
#